data_AF-A0A0C3J5V4-F1
#
_entry.id   AF-A0A0C3J5V4-F1
#
_cell.length_a   1.000
_cell.length_b   1.000
_cell.length_c   1.000
_cell.angle_alpha   90.00
_cell.angle_beta   90.00
_cell.angle_gamma   90.00
#
_symmetry.space_group_name_H-M   'P 1'
#
loop_
_entity.id
_entity.type
_entity.pdbx_description
1 polymer ?
#
loop_
_entity_poly.entity_id
_entity_poly.type
_entity_poly.pdbx_seq_one_letter_code
_entity_poly.pdbx_strand_id
1 'polypeptide(L)'
;MHNLSALQSEGLCIWDSLRDTEFQANLYLLFTTADGPGLVYWDGMVGHSGKNGCRMYCPTPGRQKTHGTHYYPTLLRPHDNCPSGSNHPDIDVFQLPLGGSGDYAENLHLIVSSPSQ
;
A
#
# COMPACT_ATOMS: atom_id res chain seq x y z
N MET A 1 11.12 -1.88 -0.81
CA MET A 1 11.91 -2.89 -1.56
C MET A 1 13.42 -2.62 -1.59
N HIS A 2 13.90 -1.51 -1.00
CA HIS A 2 15.33 -1.15 -1.04
C HIS A 2 16.28 -2.23 -0.50
N ASN A 3 15.86 -2.97 0.52
CA ASN A 3 16.69 -3.99 1.15
C ASN A 3 16.86 -5.24 0.26
N LEU A 4 15.82 -5.65 -0.49
CA LEU A 4 15.94 -6.81 -1.37
C LEU A 4 16.76 -6.46 -2.62
N SER A 5 16.54 -5.29 -3.22
CA SER A 5 17.35 -4.86 -4.36
C SER A 5 18.83 -4.75 -4.02
N ALA A 6 19.17 -4.28 -2.81
CA ALA A 6 20.55 -4.25 -2.33
C ALA A 6 21.15 -5.66 -2.20
N LEU A 7 20.40 -6.60 -1.61
CA LEU A 7 20.84 -8.00 -1.52
C LEU A 7 20.95 -8.69 -2.89
N GLN A 8 20.17 -8.28 -3.88
CA GLN A 8 20.28 -8.79 -5.25
C GLN A 8 21.51 -8.25 -5.97
N SER A 9 21.97 -7.03 -5.64
CA SER A 9 23.21 -6.47 -6.20
C SER A 9 24.46 -6.92 -5.47
N GLU A 10 24.40 -7.04 -4.14
CA GLU A 10 25.55 -7.31 -3.28
C GLU A 10 25.70 -8.81 -2.95
N GLY A 11 24.63 -9.60 -3.09
CA GLY A 11 24.56 -10.99 -2.66
C GLY A 11 24.36 -11.13 -1.14
N LEU A 12 23.75 -12.23 -0.71
CA LEU A 12 23.53 -12.53 0.70
C LEU A 12 24.58 -13.53 1.19
N CYS A 13 25.44 -13.13 2.13
CA CYS A 13 26.36 -14.06 2.78
C CYS A 13 25.62 -14.91 3.81
N ILE A 14 25.78 -16.24 3.73
CA ILE A 14 25.13 -17.22 4.61
C ILE A 14 26.19 -18.16 5.16
N TRP A 15 26.18 -18.35 6.49
CA TRP A 15 27.00 -19.34 7.17
C TRP A 15 26.34 -20.72 7.11
N ASP A 16 27.04 -21.72 6.57
CA ASP A 16 26.67 -23.14 6.64
C ASP A 16 27.37 -23.82 7.83
N SER A 17 26.63 -24.02 8.93
CA SER A 17 27.18 -24.61 10.16
C SER A 17 27.52 -26.10 10.02
N LEU A 18 26.93 -26.80 9.05
CA LEU A 18 27.21 -28.22 8.81
C LEU A 18 28.57 -28.41 8.15
N ARG A 19 28.97 -27.44 7.32
CA ARG A 19 30.22 -27.48 6.54
C ARG A 19 31.32 -26.58 7.11
N ASP A 20 30.99 -25.76 8.10
CA ASP A 20 31.86 -24.72 8.68
C ASP A 20 32.42 -23.77 7.61
N THR A 21 31.54 -23.32 6.72
CA THR A 21 31.90 -22.45 5.59
C THR A 21 30.86 -21.37 5.37
N GLU A 22 31.30 -20.21 4.87
CA GLU A 22 30.41 -19.18 4.34
C GLU A 22 30.22 -19.35 2.82
N PHE A 23 29.02 -19.05 2.34
CA PHE A 23 28.74 -18.96 0.91
C PHE A 23 27.85 -17.75 0.59
N GLN A 24 27.98 -17.24 -0.63
CA GLN A 24 27.18 -16.11 -1.11
C GLN A 24 26.01 -16.62 -1.95
N ALA A 25 24.79 -16.29 -1.54
CA ALA A 25 23.56 -16.62 -2.24
C ALA A 25 23.11 -15.44 -3.12
N ASN A 26 22.90 -15.72 -4.40
CA ASN A 26 22.27 -14.78 -5.34
C ASN A 26 20.76 -14.99 -5.30
N LEU A 27 20.04 -14.05 -4.69
CA LEU A 27 18.59 -14.17 -4.50
C LEU A 27 17.84 -13.75 -5.76
N TYR A 28 16.92 -14.60 -6.23
CA TYR A 28 16.00 -14.27 -7.31
C TYR A 28 14.57 -14.32 -6.79
N LEU A 29 13.86 -13.20 -6.85
CA LEU A 29 12.44 -13.15 -6.57
C LEU A 29 11.66 -13.34 -7.88
N LEU A 30 11.21 -14.57 -8.11
CA LEU A 30 10.52 -14.95 -9.35
C LEU A 30 9.01 -14.78 -9.26
N PHE A 31 8.41 -15.28 -8.17
CA PHE A 31 6.98 -15.18 -7.90
C PHE A 31 6.75 -14.78 -6.46
N THR A 32 5.91 -13.78 -6.27
CA THR A 32 5.48 -13.33 -4.95
C THR A 32 4.09 -13.87 -4.64
N THR A 33 3.96 -15.19 -4.70
CA THR A 33 2.69 -15.85 -4.42
C THR A 33 2.52 -16.04 -2.92
N ALA A 34 1.36 -15.65 -2.39
CA ALA A 34 0.88 -16.10 -1.09
C ALA A 34 -0.65 -16.21 -1.18
N ASP A 35 -1.19 -17.23 -0.54
CA ASP A 35 -2.60 -17.62 -0.56
C ASP A 35 -3.43 -16.97 0.56
N GLY A 36 -2.81 -16.11 1.37
CA GLY A 36 -3.41 -15.55 2.59
C GLY A 36 -3.35 -14.02 2.72
N PRO A 37 -4.05 -13.46 3.73
CA PRO A 37 -4.07 -12.03 4.05
C PRO A 37 -2.70 -11.42 4.44
N GLY A 38 -1.65 -12.24 4.48
CA GLY A 38 -0.26 -11.83 4.66
C GLY A 38 0.47 -11.50 3.36
N LEU A 39 -0.15 -11.65 2.19
CA LEU A 39 0.47 -11.24 0.93
C LEU A 39 0.72 -9.72 0.97
N VAL A 40 1.99 -9.34 0.91
CA VAL A 40 2.38 -7.95 0.66
C VAL A 40 1.94 -7.63 -0.76
N TYR A 41 1.05 -6.64 -0.91
CA TYR A 41 0.69 -6.10 -2.21
C TYR A 41 1.91 -5.34 -2.76
N TRP A 42 2.44 -5.81 -3.89
CA TRP A 42 3.65 -5.26 -4.54
C TRP A 42 3.35 -4.10 -5.48
N ASP A 43 2.08 -3.76 -5.62
CA ASP A 43 1.58 -2.67 -6.46
C ASP A 43 1.95 -1.26 -5.97
N GLY A 44 2.62 -1.15 -4.81
CA GLY A 44 3.00 0.14 -4.24
C GLY A 44 1.78 1.01 -3.88
N MET A 45 0.60 0.41 -3.79
CA MET A 45 -0.60 1.12 -3.40
C MET A 45 -0.47 1.68 -1.98
N VAL A 46 -1.24 2.72 -1.74
CA VAL A 46 -1.26 3.42 -0.47
C VAL A 46 -1.58 2.44 0.65
N GLY A 47 -0.72 2.39 1.67
CA GLY A 47 -0.88 1.48 2.80
C GLY A 47 -2.12 1.79 3.66
N HIS A 48 -2.34 0.98 4.69
CA HIS A 48 -3.52 1.06 5.58
C HIS A 48 -3.76 2.43 6.23
N SER A 49 -2.73 3.28 6.30
CA SER A 49 -2.78 4.62 6.88
C SER A 49 -3.02 5.74 5.87
N GLY A 50 -3.23 5.46 4.59
CA GLY A 50 -3.52 6.51 3.62
C GLY A 50 -4.99 6.59 3.23
N LYS A 51 -5.29 7.55 2.35
CA LYS A 51 -6.65 8.03 2.10
C LYS A 51 -7.64 6.91 1.80
N ASN A 52 -7.27 5.97 0.94
CA ASN A 52 -8.09 4.79 0.65
C ASN A 52 -7.45 3.60 1.38
N GLY A 53 -8.01 3.20 2.52
CA GLY A 53 -7.45 2.10 3.32
C GLY A 53 -7.68 0.72 2.69
N CYS A 54 -8.68 0.60 1.83
CA CYS A 54 -8.96 -0.61 1.08
C CYS A 54 -8.03 -0.71 -0.13
N ARG A 55 -7.21 -1.76 -0.16
CA ARG A 55 -6.07 -1.91 -1.08
C ARG A 55 -6.44 -2.16 -2.54
N MET A 56 -7.71 -2.35 -2.89
CA MET A 56 -8.13 -2.75 -4.25
C MET A 56 -9.06 -1.71 -4.88
N TYR A 57 -8.54 -0.53 -5.24
CA TYR A 57 -9.31 0.55 -5.88
C TYR A 57 -10.71 0.75 -5.29
N CYS A 58 -10.81 0.64 -3.97
CA CYS A 58 -12.06 0.86 -3.28
C CYS A 58 -12.24 2.38 -3.13
N PRO A 59 -13.36 2.94 -3.58
CA PRO A 59 -13.57 4.38 -3.54
C PRO A 59 -14.00 4.87 -2.16
N THR A 60 -14.06 4.01 -1.13
CA THR A 60 -14.38 4.40 0.25
C THR A 60 -13.19 5.12 0.89
N PRO A 61 -13.26 6.45 1.11
CA PRO A 61 -12.19 7.17 1.78
C PRO A 61 -12.22 6.90 3.29
N GLY A 62 -11.03 6.82 3.87
CA GLY A 62 -10.84 6.94 5.31
C GLY A 62 -10.86 8.41 5.76
N ARG A 63 -10.70 8.64 7.06
CA ARG A 63 -10.70 9.97 7.66
C ARG A 63 -9.33 10.34 8.20
N GLN A 64 -8.84 11.49 7.76
CA GLN A 64 -7.55 12.02 8.17
C GLN A 64 -7.56 12.37 9.66
N LYS A 65 -6.51 11.95 10.36
CA LYS A 65 -6.21 12.39 11.72
C LYS A 65 -6.03 13.91 11.73
N THR A 66 -6.69 14.59 12.66
CA THR A 66 -6.52 16.03 12.86
C THR A 66 -5.04 16.37 13.05
N HIS A 67 -4.52 17.33 12.28
CA HIS A 67 -3.11 17.72 12.25
C HIS A 67 -2.11 16.61 11.90
N GLY A 68 -2.56 15.51 11.27
CA GLY A 68 -1.72 14.40 10.85
C GLY A 68 -1.87 14.07 9.36
N THR A 69 -1.02 13.18 8.87
CA THR A 69 -1.07 12.67 7.49
C THR A 69 -1.74 11.30 7.37
N HIS A 70 -1.99 10.64 8.51
CA HIS A 70 -2.62 9.32 8.55
C HIS A 70 -4.13 9.39 8.44
N TYR A 71 -4.71 8.40 7.79
CA TYR A 71 -6.14 8.19 7.65
C TYR A 71 -6.55 6.93 8.40
N TYR A 72 -7.71 6.99 9.05
CA TYR A 72 -8.33 5.86 9.75
C TYR A 72 -9.55 5.37 8.96
N PRO A 73 -9.86 4.06 8.97
CA PRO A 73 -11.02 3.49 8.27
C PRO A 73 -12.33 3.74 9.05
N THR A 74 -12.63 5.01 9.36
CA THR A 74 -13.82 5.40 10.11
C THR A 74 -14.93 5.83 9.15
N LEU A 75 -16.05 5.11 9.17
CA LEU A 75 -17.19 5.41 8.29
C LEU A 75 -18.02 6.61 8.79
N LEU A 76 -18.09 6.80 10.11
CA LEU A 76 -18.81 7.92 10.73
C LEU A 76 -17.97 9.19 10.74
N ARG A 77 -18.61 10.33 10.47
CA ARG A 77 -18.03 11.66 10.49
C ARG A 77 -17.82 12.09 11.94
N PRO A 78 -16.58 12.44 12.33
CA PRO A 78 -16.33 13.04 13.64
C PRO A 78 -17.16 14.31 13.83
N HIS A 79 -17.62 14.54 15.05
CA HIS A 79 -18.38 15.75 15.40
C HIS A 79 -17.52 17.03 15.36
N ASP A 80 -16.20 16.90 15.38
CA ASP A 80 -15.25 18.01 15.48
C ASP A 80 -14.75 18.52 14.11
N ASN A 81 -13.78 19.46 14.16
CA ASN A 81 -13.08 20.06 13.03
C ASN A 81 -12.34 19.03 12.16
N CYS A 82 -13.10 18.39 11.26
CA CYS A 82 -12.58 17.48 10.26
C CYS A 82 -11.61 18.24 9.32
N PRO A 83 -10.41 17.70 9.05
CA PRO A 83 -9.53 18.25 8.03
C PRO A 83 -10.23 18.36 6.66
N SER A 84 -9.79 19.34 5.86
CA SER A 84 -10.28 19.49 4.49
C SER A 84 -10.06 18.20 3.70
N GLY A 85 -11.11 17.70 3.04
CA GLY A 85 -11.09 16.41 2.34
C GLY A 85 -11.46 15.19 3.19
N SER A 86 -11.67 15.35 4.51
CA SER A 86 -12.19 14.30 5.42
C SER A 86 -13.55 14.65 6.05
N ASN A 87 -14.19 15.72 5.57
CA ASN A 87 -15.47 16.24 6.04
C ASN A 87 -16.69 15.63 5.30
N HIS A 88 -16.48 14.57 4.52
CA HIS A 88 -17.56 13.87 3.82
C HIS A 88 -18.60 13.28 4.80
N PRO A 89 -19.86 13.08 4.37
CA PRO A 89 -20.91 12.46 5.19
C PRO A 89 -20.55 11.08 5.73
N ASP A 90 -21.40 10.56 6.60
CA ASP A 90 -21.34 9.17 7.03
C ASP A 90 -21.46 8.24 5.83
N ILE A 91 -20.69 7.16 5.85
CA ILE A 91 -20.75 6.11 4.84
C ILE A 91 -21.58 4.98 5.40
N ASP A 92 -22.68 4.64 4.73
CA ASP A 92 -23.50 3.49 5.08
C ASP A 92 -22.75 2.19 4.72
N VAL A 93 -22.48 1.37 5.73
CA VAL A 93 -21.82 0.07 5.58
C VAL A 93 -22.63 -0.92 4.74
N PHE A 94 -23.96 -0.73 4.65
CA PHE A 94 -24.84 -1.56 3.83
C PHE A 94 -24.92 -1.08 2.38
N GLN A 95 -24.37 0.09 2.07
CA GLN A 95 -24.37 0.69 0.74
C GLN A 95 -22.96 1.14 0.34
N LEU A 96 -21.97 0.27 0.56
CA LEU A 96 -20.61 0.55 0.15
C LEU A 96 -20.51 0.58 -1.39
N PRO A 97 -19.80 1.57 -1.95
CA PRO A 97 -19.54 1.61 -3.37
C PRO A 97 -18.71 0.39 -3.78
N LEU A 98 -19.04 -0.18 -4.94
CA LEU A 98 -18.27 -1.29 -5.50
C LEU A 98 -16.85 -0.82 -5.82
N GLY A 99 -15.86 -1.59 -5.39
CA GLY A 99 -14.48 -1.41 -5.84
C GLY A 99 -14.38 -1.70 -7.34
N GLY A 100 -13.53 -0.96 -8.04
CA GLY A 100 -13.34 -1.15 -9.47
C GLY A 100 -12.22 -0.29 -10.03
N SER A 101 -11.66 -0.75 -11.14
CA SER A 101 -10.56 -0.06 -11.84
C SER A 101 -11.05 0.84 -12.98
N GLY A 102 -12.32 1.29 -12.95
CA GLY A 102 -12.91 2.10 -14.03
C GLY A 102 -12.10 3.38 -14.30
N ASP A 103 -11.66 4.03 -13.24
CA ASP A 103 -10.89 5.28 -13.31
C ASP A 103 -9.37 5.03 -13.42
N TYR A 104 -8.93 3.76 -13.50
CA TYR A 104 -7.51 3.42 -13.46
C TYR A 104 -6.74 4.07 -14.61
N ALA A 105 -7.24 3.95 -15.84
CA ALA A 105 -6.57 4.47 -17.03
C ALA A 105 -6.42 5.99 -16.99
N GLU A 106 -7.46 6.70 -16.52
CA GLU A 106 -7.44 8.15 -16.37
C GLU A 106 -6.46 8.59 -15.28
N ASN A 107 -6.50 7.96 -14.10
CA ASN A 107 -5.56 8.23 -13.02
C ASN A 107 -4.11 7.96 -13.44
N LEU A 108 -3.87 6.87 -14.18
CA LEU A 108 -2.55 6.54 -14.71
C LEU A 108 -2.07 7.62 -15.70
N HIS A 109 -2.94 8.08 -16.59
CA HIS A 109 -2.61 9.18 -17.51
C HIS A 109 -2.22 10.45 -16.76
N LEU A 110 -2.97 10.83 -15.72
CA LEU A 110 -2.66 11.99 -14.88
C LEU A 110 -1.28 11.87 -14.23
N ILE A 111 -0.98 10.71 -13.64
CA ILE A 111 0.33 10.45 -13.00
C ILE A 111 1.47 10.53 -14.03
N VAL A 112 1.32 9.86 -15.19
CA VAL A 112 2.35 9.87 -16.25
C VAL A 112 2.57 11.26 -16.83
N SER A 113 1.50 12.07 -16.90
CA SER A 113 1.57 13.47 -17.37
C SER A 113 2.11 14.46 -16.33
N SER A 114 2.22 14.05 -15.05
CA SER A 114 2.66 14.92 -13.98
C SER A 114 4.18 15.16 -14.07
N PRO A 115 4.66 16.40 -13.86
CA PRO A 115 6.08 16.67 -13.84
C PRO A 115 6.75 15.92 -12.68
N SER A 116 7.90 15.30 -12.96
CA SER A 116 8.75 14.72 -11.93
C SER A 116 9.25 15.82 -10.99
N GLN A 117 9.10 15.59 -9.68
CA GLN A 117 9.67 16.44 -8.63
C GLN A 117 11.18 16.24 -8.51
#